data_AF-A0A7X0H172-F1
#
_entry.id   AF-A0A7X0H172-F1
#
_cell.length_a   1.000
_cell.length_b   1.000
_cell.length_c   1.000
_cell.angle_alpha   90.00
_cell.angle_beta   90.00
_cell.angle_gamma   90.00
#
_symmetry.space_group_name_H-M   'P 1'
#
loop_
_entity.id
_entity.type
_entity.pdbx_description
1 polymer ?
#
loop_
_entity_poly.entity_id
_entity_poly.type
_entity_poly.pdbx_seq_one_letter_code
_entity_poly.pdbx_strand_id
1 'polypeptide(L)'
;MATLMSGSAVRLPRALPSWLRLAKRSRRQIWPALLAGLLGALLIWQCVRLLWVLFTPLSPLGAWQPQAAVIVSPAERRALFTSLDPFFRTNAQGPASATVTALGLTLFGVNINEATGSGSAIIAGEDGVQTSYAVGDEIAPGVTLAGVAFDHVLLDRGGARESLFLDQSGAAPVAGAPGALPAPTPEIGATPAAGSGEMTPAAIKAGVAFAPRTEEGRVTGLVVQPQGDGASFRAAGLRPGDVVRSVNGRPITSVSDVAALGNQLVPGARIALEVERGASVVPVAIFLSK
;
A
#
# COMPACT_ATOMS: atom_id res chain seq x y z
N MET A 1 61.45 101.48 -8.76
CA MET A 1 62.30 100.42 -8.19
C MET A 1 62.48 99.34 -9.23
N ALA A 2 63.67 99.28 -9.81
CA ALA A 2 64.07 98.28 -10.77
C ALA A 2 64.55 97.03 -10.03
N THR A 3 64.09 95.85 -10.46
CA THR A 3 64.82 94.60 -10.23
C THR A 3 64.63 93.69 -11.44
N LEU A 4 65.68 93.65 -12.26
CA LEU A 4 65.96 92.67 -13.32
C LEU A 4 66.64 91.44 -12.69
N MET A 5 66.17 90.23 -13.02
CA MET A 5 66.96 88.98 -13.08
C MET A 5 66.23 88.11 -14.12
N SER A 6 66.66 87.89 -15.36
CA SER A 6 67.93 87.42 -15.95
C SER A 6 68.33 85.99 -15.55
N GLY A 7 67.87 85.04 -16.36
CA GLY A 7 68.63 83.88 -16.85
C GLY A 7 68.94 82.74 -15.89
N SER A 8 68.39 81.55 -16.14
CA SER A 8 69.09 80.30 -15.86
C SER A 8 68.59 79.14 -16.73
N ALA A 9 69.55 78.31 -17.15
CA ALA A 9 69.51 77.34 -18.21
C ALA A 9 68.63 76.11 -17.96
N VAL A 10 68.00 75.67 -19.06
CA VAL A 10 67.81 74.29 -19.52
C VAL A 10 68.34 73.18 -18.58
N ARG A 11 67.40 72.38 -18.05
CA ARG A 11 67.55 70.92 -17.91
C ARG A 11 66.19 70.26 -18.18
N LEU A 12 66.02 69.71 -19.39
CA LEU A 12 64.93 68.79 -19.69
C LEU A 12 65.18 67.46 -18.96
N PRO A 13 64.28 66.97 -18.09
CA PRO A 13 64.41 65.64 -17.52
C PRO A 13 64.19 64.59 -18.63
N ARG A 14 65.28 63.89 -18.98
CA ARG A 14 65.24 62.65 -19.75
C ARG A 14 64.59 61.55 -18.91
N ALA A 15 63.33 61.22 -19.19
CA ALA A 15 62.78 59.86 -19.15
C ALA A 15 61.29 59.90 -19.52
N LEU A 16 60.98 59.80 -20.81
CA LEU A 16 59.63 59.43 -21.21
C LEU A 16 59.37 57.98 -20.76
N PRO A 17 58.18 57.67 -20.21
CA PRO A 17 57.88 56.34 -19.71
C PRO A 17 57.91 55.27 -20.80
N SER A 18 58.46 54.11 -20.49
CA SER A 18 58.56 52.96 -21.42
C SER A 18 57.21 52.44 -21.92
N TRP A 19 56.10 52.77 -21.26
CA TRP A 19 54.73 52.36 -21.62
C TRP A 19 54.13 53.13 -22.80
N LEU A 20 54.74 54.24 -23.24
CA LEU A 20 54.37 54.96 -24.48
C LEU A 20 55.11 54.45 -25.72
N ARG A 21 56.05 53.51 -25.57
CA ARG A 21 56.52 52.73 -26.72
C ARG A 21 55.42 51.75 -27.08
N LEU A 22 54.64 52.07 -28.11
CA LEU A 22 53.95 51.07 -28.92
C LEU A 22 55.04 50.12 -29.46
N ALA A 23 55.40 49.12 -28.66
CA ALA A 23 56.18 48.00 -29.13
C ALA A 23 55.37 47.43 -30.28
N LYS A 24 55.96 47.49 -31.48
CA LYS A 24 55.43 46.90 -32.71
C LYS A 24 55.29 45.41 -32.44
N ARG A 25 54.13 45.00 -31.90
CA ARG A 25 53.89 43.64 -31.42
C ARG A 25 54.06 42.76 -32.64
N SER A 26 55.16 42.01 -32.65
CA SER A 26 55.54 41.17 -33.78
C SER A 26 54.32 40.35 -34.19
N ARG A 27 54.08 40.18 -35.50
CA ARG A 27 52.94 39.41 -36.02
C ARG A 27 52.85 38.01 -35.37
N ARG A 28 53.98 37.47 -34.88
CA ARG A 28 54.07 36.21 -34.10
C ARG A 28 53.54 36.30 -32.66
N GLN A 29 53.55 37.47 -32.02
CA GLN A 29 53.00 37.70 -30.67
C GLN A 29 51.52 38.11 -30.65
N ILE A 30 50.93 38.43 -31.82
CA ILE A 30 49.49 38.75 -31.92
C ILE A 30 48.65 37.49 -31.74
N TRP A 31 49.09 36.36 -32.31
CA TRP A 31 48.42 35.06 -32.21
C TRP A 31 48.23 34.56 -30.77
N PRO A 32 49.26 34.50 -29.89
CA PRO A 32 49.06 34.07 -28.51
C PRO A 32 48.19 35.04 -27.71
N ALA A 33 48.21 36.35 -28.02
CA ALA A 33 47.35 37.32 -27.37
C ALA A 33 45.87 37.17 -27.76
N LEU A 34 45.60 36.87 -29.04
CA LEU A 34 44.25 36.56 -29.52
C LEU A 34 43.74 35.24 -28.94
N LEU A 35 44.59 34.21 -28.88
CA LEU A 35 44.24 32.92 -28.28
C LEU A 35 43.92 33.08 -26.78
N ALA A 36 44.72 33.84 -26.05
CA ALA A 36 44.47 34.13 -24.63
C ALA A 36 43.17 34.93 -24.43
N GLY A 37 42.88 35.90 -25.30
CA GLY A 37 41.61 36.63 -25.29
C GLY A 37 40.41 35.73 -25.56
N LEU A 38 40.52 34.80 -26.53
CA LEU A 38 39.47 33.85 -26.86
C LEU A 38 39.22 32.85 -25.73
N LEU A 39 40.29 32.31 -25.11
CA LEU A 39 40.20 31.46 -23.92
C LEU A 39 39.55 32.18 -22.74
N GLY A 40 39.93 33.44 -22.50
CA GLY A 40 39.32 34.27 -21.46
C GLY A 40 37.83 34.51 -21.70
N ALA A 41 37.43 34.83 -22.93
CA ALA A 41 36.03 35.00 -23.29
C ALA A 41 35.22 33.70 -23.13
N LEU A 42 35.80 32.56 -23.52
CA LEU A 42 35.17 31.25 -23.36
C LEU A 42 35.02 30.88 -21.87
N LEU A 43 36.02 31.19 -21.04
CA LEU A 43 35.95 30.99 -19.59
C LEU A 43 34.83 31.83 -18.95
N ILE A 44 34.73 33.12 -19.31
CA ILE A 44 33.67 34.01 -18.83
C ILE A 44 32.29 33.48 -19.24
N TRP A 45 32.14 33.04 -20.48
CA TRP A 45 30.91 32.43 -20.97
C TRP A 45 30.55 31.16 -20.18
N GLN A 46 31.53 30.32 -19.89
CA GLN A 46 31.35 29.11 -19.08
C GLN A 46 30.93 29.45 -17.64
N CYS A 47 31.53 30.47 -17.04
CA CYS A 47 31.19 30.95 -15.69
C CYS A 47 29.76 31.51 -15.64
N VAL A 48 29.35 32.31 -16.63
CA VAL A 48 27.98 32.84 -16.73
C VAL A 48 26.99 31.70 -16.90
N ARG A 49 27.29 30.70 -17.74
CA ARG A 49 26.45 29.52 -17.92
C ARG A 49 26.31 28.71 -16.61
N LEU A 50 27.42 28.51 -15.89
CA LEU A 50 27.41 27.82 -14.60
C LEU A 50 26.59 28.58 -13.54
N LEU A 51 26.79 29.90 -13.47
CA LEU A 51 26.02 30.78 -12.61
C LEU A 51 24.52 30.68 -12.95
N TRP A 52 24.19 30.66 -14.24
CA TRP A 52 22.80 30.54 -14.67
C TRP A 52 22.18 29.21 -14.25
N VAL A 53 22.90 28.09 -14.37
CA VAL A 53 22.43 26.77 -13.87
C VAL A 53 22.23 26.76 -12.35
N LEU A 54 23.06 27.48 -11.59
CA LEU A 54 22.95 27.56 -10.13
C LEU A 54 21.76 28.41 -9.66
N PHE A 55 21.41 29.46 -10.42
CA PHE A 55 20.31 30.37 -10.11
C PHE A 55 18.98 30.04 -10.80
N THR A 56 18.98 29.29 -11.90
CA THR A 56 17.76 28.66 -12.40
C THR A 56 17.42 27.54 -11.44
N PRO A 57 16.38 27.66 -10.59
CA PRO A 57 15.99 26.54 -9.76
C PRO A 57 15.77 25.34 -10.67
N LEU A 58 16.29 24.17 -10.28
CA LEU A 58 15.85 22.90 -10.85
C LEU A 58 14.36 22.76 -10.48
N SER A 59 13.50 23.44 -11.23
CA SER A 59 12.05 23.34 -11.16
C SER A 59 11.67 21.88 -11.30
N PRO A 60 10.65 21.45 -10.57
CA PRO A 60 10.71 20.29 -9.70
C PRO A 60 11.11 19.04 -10.49
N LEU A 61 11.96 18.19 -9.88
CA LEU A 61 11.97 16.76 -10.18
C LEU A 61 10.49 16.36 -10.31
N GLY A 62 10.06 16.03 -11.55
CA GLY A 62 8.69 16.21 -12.03
C GLY A 62 7.61 15.98 -10.97
N ALA A 63 6.61 16.86 -10.92
CA ALA A 63 5.52 16.85 -9.94
C ALA A 63 5.23 15.43 -9.47
N TRP A 64 5.66 15.10 -8.24
CA TRP A 64 5.43 13.79 -7.67
C TRP A 64 3.93 13.56 -7.68
N GLN A 65 3.47 12.79 -8.67
CA GLN A 65 2.13 12.29 -8.70
C GLN A 65 2.20 10.95 -7.98
N PRO A 66 1.45 10.75 -6.88
CA PRO A 66 1.30 9.41 -6.35
C PRO A 66 0.79 8.56 -7.51
N GLN A 67 1.54 7.53 -7.90
CA GLN A 67 1.02 6.53 -8.83
C GLN A 67 -0.28 6.04 -8.20
N ALA A 68 -1.41 6.41 -8.81
CA ALA A 68 -2.69 5.91 -8.37
C ALA A 68 -2.56 4.39 -8.39
N ALA A 69 -2.80 3.76 -7.23
CA ALA A 69 -2.82 2.32 -7.16
C ALA A 69 -3.75 1.84 -8.28
N VAL A 70 -3.22 1.06 -9.21
CA VAL A 70 -4.05 0.43 -10.24
C VAL A 70 -4.90 -0.59 -9.48
N ILE A 71 -6.07 -0.15 -9.03
CA ILE A 71 -7.05 -1.02 -8.39
C ILE A 71 -7.64 -1.84 -9.52
N VAL A 72 -7.05 -3.02 -9.70
CA VAL A 72 -7.54 -4.09 -10.57
C VAL A 72 -9.04 -4.26 -10.34
N SER A 73 -9.79 -4.42 -11.43
CA SER A 73 -11.25 -4.50 -11.37
C SER A 73 -11.68 -5.63 -10.44
N PRO A 74 -12.85 -5.54 -9.78
CA PRO A 74 -13.31 -6.58 -8.87
C PRO A 74 -13.35 -7.98 -9.51
N ALA A 75 -13.62 -8.06 -10.82
CA ALA A 75 -13.63 -9.31 -11.57
C ALA A 75 -12.24 -9.93 -11.72
N GLU A 76 -11.26 -9.13 -12.14
CA GLU A 76 -9.87 -9.58 -12.30
C GLU A 76 -9.23 -9.95 -10.95
N ARG A 77 -9.59 -9.24 -9.88
CA ARG A 77 -9.13 -9.54 -8.52
C ARG A 77 -9.64 -10.89 -8.02
N ARG A 78 -10.92 -11.20 -8.27
CA ARG A 78 -11.48 -12.53 -7.95
C ARG A 78 -10.80 -13.62 -8.77
N ALA A 79 -10.54 -13.39 -10.05
CA ALA A 79 -9.83 -14.35 -10.90
C ALA A 79 -8.43 -14.67 -10.37
N LEU A 80 -7.70 -13.66 -9.88
CA LEU A 80 -6.39 -13.85 -9.24
C LEU A 80 -6.50 -14.68 -7.96
N PHE A 81 -7.48 -14.40 -7.10
CA PHE A 81 -7.67 -15.17 -5.86
C PHE A 81 -8.17 -16.61 -6.09
N THR A 82 -8.93 -16.86 -7.15
CA THR A 82 -9.31 -18.24 -7.51
C THR A 82 -8.12 -19.04 -8.07
N SER A 83 -7.14 -18.36 -8.65
CA SER A 83 -5.94 -19.02 -9.20
C SER A 83 -4.87 -19.33 -8.15
N LEU A 84 -4.98 -18.73 -6.97
CA LEU A 84 -4.00 -18.84 -5.91
C LEU A 84 -4.64 -19.47 -4.68
N ASP A 85 -4.41 -20.75 -4.44
CA ASP A 85 -4.77 -21.42 -3.19
C ASP A 85 -3.65 -21.23 -2.15
N PRO A 86 -3.82 -20.37 -1.13
CA PRO A 86 -2.77 -20.10 -0.14
C PRO A 86 -2.59 -21.24 0.88
N PHE A 87 -3.59 -22.10 1.02
CA PHE A 87 -3.59 -23.22 1.97
C PHE A 87 -2.98 -24.47 1.35
N PHE A 88 -3.16 -24.66 0.03
CA PHE A 88 -2.61 -25.78 -0.71
C PHE A 88 -1.64 -25.35 -1.82
N ARG A 89 -0.68 -24.47 -1.47
CA ARG A 89 0.33 -23.92 -2.41
C ARG A 89 1.19 -24.98 -3.12
N THR A 90 1.20 -26.21 -2.63
CA THR A 90 2.00 -27.34 -3.13
C THR A 90 1.19 -28.38 -3.91
N ASN A 91 -0.10 -28.17 -4.15
CA ASN A 91 -0.87 -29.05 -5.03
C ASN A 91 -0.57 -28.76 -6.51
N ALA A 92 0.70 -28.89 -6.90
CA ALA A 92 1.02 -29.37 -8.23
C ALA A 92 0.48 -30.79 -8.32
N GLN A 93 -0.80 -30.93 -8.68
CA GLN A 93 -1.42 -32.16 -9.17
C GLN A 93 -0.81 -33.43 -8.54
N GLY A 94 -0.95 -33.56 -7.22
CA GLY A 94 -0.87 -34.88 -6.58
C GLY A 94 -1.97 -35.74 -7.20
N PRO A 95 -1.70 -37.02 -7.48
CA PRO A 95 -2.53 -37.84 -8.35
C PRO A 95 -3.98 -37.76 -7.90
N ALA A 96 -4.85 -37.51 -8.89
CA ALA A 96 -6.29 -37.34 -8.77
C ALA A 96 -6.86 -38.01 -7.53
N SER A 97 -7.46 -37.18 -6.66
CA SER A 97 -8.49 -37.53 -5.69
C SER A 97 -8.82 -39.02 -5.73
N ALA A 98 -8.05 -39.82 -4.98
CA ALA A 98 -8.23 -41.26 -4.95
C ALA A 98 -9.70 -41.49 -4.56
N THR A 99 -10.41 -42.25 -5.39
CA THR A 99 -11.85 -42.47 -5.19
C THR A 99 -12.02 -43.10 -3.80
N VAL A 100 -12.99 -42.60 -3.02
CA VAL A 100 -13.27 -43.17 -1.68
C VAL A 100 -13.59 -44.64 -1.88
N THR A 101 -12.90 -45.52 -1.15
CA THR A 101 -13.08 -46.96 -1.33
C THR A 101 -14.51 -47.36 -0.97
N ALA A 102 -15.13 -48.17 -1.83
CA ALA A 102 -16.45 -48.75 -1.58
C ALA A 102 -16.37 -50.15 -0.94
N LEU A 103 -15.16 -50.61 -0.60
CA LEU A 103 -15.00 -51.86 0.14
C LEU A 103 -15.63 -51.73 1.52
N GLY A 104 -16.21 -52.82 2.02
CA GLY A 104 -16.64 -52.98 3.41
C GLY A 104 -15.48 -53.08 4.40
N LEU A 105 -14.41 -52.30 4.19
CA LEU A 105 -13.28 -52.18 5.10
C LEU A 105 -13.51 -51.01 6.05
N THR A 106 -13.06 -51.15 7.29
CA THR A 106 -13.12 -50.09 8.29
C THR A 106 -11.73 -49.81 8.84
N LEU A 107 -11.32 -48.54 8.84
CA LEU A 107 -10.02 -48.11 9.36
C LEU A 107 -10.19 -47.67 10.82
N PHE A 108 -9.45 -48.31 11.73
CA PHE A 108 -9.49 -48.03 13.17
C PHE A 108 -8.30 -47.23 13.69
N GLY A 109 -7.17 -47.26 12.98
CA GLY A 109 -5.99 -46.53 13.41
C GLY A 109 -4.91 -46.48 12.35
N VAL A 110 -4.10 -45.43 12.42
CA VAL A 110 -2.90 -45.25 11.61
C VAL A 110 -1.71 -44.95 12.50
N ASN A 111 -0.56 -45.54 12.19
CA ASN A 111 0.71 -45.26 12.82
C ASN A 111 1.72 -44.90 11.73
N ILE A 112 2.30 -43.70 11.84
CA ILE A 112 3.26 -43.17 10.89
C ILE A 112 4.62 -43.13 11.59
N ASN A 113 5.59 -43.86 11.03
CA ASN A 113 6.98 -43.74 11.46
C ASN A 113 7.73 -42.82 10.49
N GLU A 114 7.79 -41.54 10.84
CA GLU A 114 8.47 -40.51 10.04
C GLU A 114 9.98 -40.75 9.91
N ALA A 115 10.60 -41.48 10.85
CA ALA A 115 12.05 -41.73 10.85
C ALA A 115 12.47 -42.79 9.80
N THR A 116 11.61 -43.76 9.49
CA THR A 116 11.91 -44.85 8.56
C THR A 116 11.04 -44.84 7.30
N GLY A 117 10.12 -43.88 7.17
CA GLY A 117 9.15 -43.82 6.06
C GLY A 117 8.21 -45.02 6.02
N SER A 118 8.12 -45.77 7.12
CA SER A 118 7.27 -46.95 7.27
C SER A 118 5.99 -46.56 8.00
N GLY A 119 4.84 -47.04 7.55
CA GLY A 119 3.56 -46.84 8.22
C GLY A 119 2.83 -48.16 8.40
N SER A 120 2.00 -48.25 9.43
CA SER A 120 1.09 -49.37 9.64
C SER A 120 -0.32 -48.88 9.92
N ALA A 121 -1.32 -49.59 9.44
CA ALA A 121 -2.73 -49.28 9.63
C ALA A 121 -3.47 -50.46 10.24
N ILE A 122 -4.38 -50.18 11.17
CA ILE A 122 -5.28 -51.16 11.77
C ILE A 122 -6.58 -51.11 10.98
N ILE A 123 -6.84 -52.17 10.21
CA ILE A 123 -7.99 -52.27 9.30
C ILE A 123 -8.78 -53.51 9.69
N ALA A 124 -10.11 -53.40 9.74
CA ALA A 124 -10.97 -54.58 9.80
C ALA A 124 -11.62 -54.86 8.45
N GLY A 125 -11.68 -56.15 8.13
CA GLY A 125 -12.41 -56.68 6.99
C GLY A 125 -13.93 -56.67 7.21
N GLU A 126 -14.65 -57.19 6.21
CA GLU A 126 -16.10 -57.45 6.32
C GLU A 126 -16.42 -58.47 7.43
N ASP A 127 -15.44 -59.28 7.82
CA ASP A 127 -15.47 -60.21 8.94
C ASP A 127 -15.39 -59.53 10.32
N GLY A 128 -15.10 -58.22 10.36
CA GLY A 128 -14.99 -57.43 11.58
C GLY A 128 -13.71 -57.70 12.39
N VAL A 129 -12.77 -58.50 11.88
CA VAL A 129 -11.51 -58.81 12.58
C VAL A 129 -10.49 -57.70 12.34
N GLN A 130 -10.10 -56.99 13.39
CA GLN A 130 -9.09 -55.92 13.31
C GLN A 130 -7.68 -56.50 13.19
N THR A 131 -6.99 -56.21 12.09
CA THR A 131 -5.61 -56.64 11.85
C THR A 131 -4.73 -55.44 11.50
N SER A 132 -3.47 -55.49 11.91
CA SER A 132 -2.47 -54.46 11.59
C SER A 132 -1.72 -54.85 10.31
N TYR A 133 -1.74 -53.97 9.31
CA TYR A 133 -1.07 -54.13 8.02
C TYR A 133 0.01 -53.07 7.84
N ALA A 134 1.18 -53.44 7.32
CA ALA A 134 2.25 -52.51 6.94
C ALA A 134 2.10 -52.04 5.49
N VAL A 135 2.69 -50.88 5.15
CA VAL A 135 2.73 -50.41 3.75
C VAL A 135 3.36 -51.48 2.86
N GLY A 136 2.63 -51.90 1.83
CA GLY A 136 3.00 -52.99 0.92
C GLY A 136 2.26 -54.31 1.18
N ASP A 137 1.63 -54.49 2.35
CA ASP A 137 0.89 -55.71 2.66
C ASP A 137 -0.44 -55.80 1.92
N GLU A 138 -0.88 -57.03 1.64
CA GLU A 138 -2.19 -57.32 1.06
C GLU A 138 -3.26 -57.39 2.16
N ILE A 139 -4.24 -56.49 2.07
CA ILE A 139 -5.33 -56.35 3.07
C ILE A 139 -6.49 -57.29 2.71
N ALA A 140 -6.80 -57.39 1.42
CA ALA A 140 -7.85 -58.22 0.84
C ALA A 140 -7.40 -58.72 -0.55
N PRO A 141 -8.01 -59.77 -1.12
CA PRO A 141 -7.58 -60.32 -2.41
C PRO A 141 -7.46 -59.26 -3.51
N GLY A 142 -6.23 -58.98 -3.94
CA GLY A 142 -5.92 -57.98 -4.97
C GLY A 142 -5.93 -56.51 -4.51
N VAL A 143 -5.93 -56.26 -3.20
CA VAL A 143 -5.88 -54.92 -2.60
C VAL A 143 -4.68 -54.80 -1.66
N THR A 144 -3.75 -53.90 -1.98
CA THR A 144 -2.55 -53.66 -1.19
C THR A 144 -2.55 -52.28 -0.53
N LEU A 145 -1.89 -52.17 0.61
CA LEU A 145 -1.70 -50.88 1.29
C LEU A 145 -0.61 -50.07 0.60
N ALA A 146 -0.98 -49.11 -0.23
CA ALA A 146 -0.05 -48.28 -0.99
C ALA A 146 0.61 -47.18 -0.13
N GLY A 147 -0.08 -46.70 0.90
CA GLY A 147 0.45 -45.67 1.79
C GLY A 147 -0.45 -45.37 2.97
N VAL A 148 0.14 -44.78 4.01
CA VAL A 148 -0.57 -44.34 5.22
C VAL A 148 -0.46 -42.82 5.33
N ALA A 149 -1.59 -42.14 5.40
CA ALA A 149 -1.69 -40.72 5.69
C ALA A 149 -2.24 -40.51 7.11
N PHE A 150 -2.35 -39.25 7.52
CA PHE A 150 -2.71 -38.88 8.90
C PHE A 150 -4.14 -39.28 9.29
N ASP A 151 -5.09 -39.19 8.36
CA ASP A 151 -6.53 -39.42 8.58
C ASP A 151 -7.11 -40.53 7.70
N HIS A 152 -6.33 -41.02 6.73
CA HIS A 152 -6.73 -42.03 5.77
C HIS A 152 -5.57 -42.90 5.33
N VAL A 153 -5.89 -44.03 4.70
CA VAL A 153 -4.91 -44.90 4.04
C VAL A 153 -5.20 -44.97 2.54
N LEU A 154 -4.15 -45.08 1.74
CA LEU A 154 -4.23 -45.28 0.30
C LEU A 154 -4.12 -46.77 0.01
N LEU A 155 -5.12 -47.31 -0.68
CA LEU A 155 -5.15 -48.68 -1.16
C LEU A 155 -4.89 -48.68 -2.67
N ASP A 156 -4.19 -49.71 -3.16
CA ASP A 156 -4.07 -49.98 -4.58
C ASP A 156 -4.82 -51.26 -4.93
N ARG A 157 -5.75 -51.17 -5.89
CA ARG A 157 -6.47 -52.31 -6.45
C ARG A 157 -6.13 -52.43 -7.93
N GLY A 158 -5.13 -53.24 -8.25
CA GLY A 158 -4.71 -53.47 -9.64
C GLY A 158 -4.34 -52.18 -10.39
N GLY A 159 -3.71 -51.22 -9.71
CA GLY A 159 -3.31 -49.92 -10.27
C GLY A 159 -4.31 -48.77 -10.06
N ALA A 160 -5.52 -49.05 -9.54
CA ALA A 160 -6.46 -48.02 -9.13
C ALA A 160 -6.23 -47.62 -7.66
N ARG A 161 -5.87 -46.36 -7.42
CA ARG A 161 -5.67 -45.81 -6.08
C ARG A 161 -6.98 -45.35 -5.46
N GLU A 162 -7.24 -45.83 -4.26
CA GLU A 162 -8.41 -45.49 -3.46
C GLU A 162 -8.04 -45.06 -2.05
N SER A 163 -8.89 -44.24 -1.41
CA SER A 163 -8.68 -43.81 -0.03
C SER A 163 -9.72 -44.41 0.92
N LEU A 164 -9.26 -44.97 2.03
CA LEU A 164 -10.10 -45.40 3.16
C LEU A 164 -9.84 -44.48 4.35
N PHE A 165 -10.89 -43.80 4.83
CA PHE A 165 -10.80 -42.85 5.94
C PHE A 165 -11.04 -43.53 7.28
N LEU A 166 -10.46 -42.95 8.34
CA LEU A 166 -10.61 -43.41 9.72
C LEU A 166 -12.08 -43.32 10.16
N ASP A 167 -12.60 -44.37 10.79
CA ASP A 167 -13.96 -44.35 11.34
C ASP A 167 -14.01 -43.46 12.60
N GLN A 168 -14.41 -42.21 12.41
CA GLN A 168 -14.57 -41.21 13.48
C GLN A 168 -16.02 -41.13 13.98
N SER A 169 -16.82 -42.17 13.77
CA SER A 169 -18.25 -42.19 14.12
C SER A 169 -18.50 -42.31 15.63
N GLY A 170 -18.05 -41.33 16.41
CA GLY A 170 -18.79 -40.89 17.58
C GLY A 170 -20.03 -40.13 17.13
N ALA A 171 -21.08 -40.07 17.95
CA ALA A 171 -22.23 -39.21 17.67
C ALA A 171 -21.73 -37.78 17.46
N ALA A 172 -21.69 -37.35 16.20
CA ALA A 172 -21.41 -35.97 15.86
C ALA A 172 -22.40 -35.12 16.67
N PRO A 173 -21.95 -34.12 17.44
CA PRO A 173 -22.86 -33.12 17.95
C PRO A 173 -23.67 -32.67 16.74
N VAL A 174 -24.99 -32.85 16.81
CA VAL A 174 -25.90 -32.45 15.74
C VAL A 174 -25.61 -30.98 15.55
N ALA A 175 -24.83 -30.65 14.52
CA ALA A 175 -24.60 -29.28 14.14
C ALA A 175 -26.00 -28.79 13.79
N GLY A 176 -26.56 -27.94 14.65
CA GLY A 176 -27.83 -27.28 14.38
C GLY A 176 -27.77 -26.75 12.95
N ALA A 177 -28.87 -26.91 12.22
CA ALA A 177 -29.03 -26.50 10.82
C ALA A 177 -28.20 -25.22 10.58
N PRO A 178 -27.31 -25.20 9.57
CA PRO A 178 -26.31 -24.15 9.42
C PRO A 178 -26.99 -22.81 9.63
N GLY A 179 -26.73 -22.20 10.79
CA GLY A 179 -27.18 -20.85 11.07
C GLY A 179 -26.70 -20.03 9.90
N ALA A 180 -27.63 -19.28 9.30
CA ALA A 180 -27.39 -18.50 8.09
C ALA A 180 -25.96 -17.99 8.08
N LEU A 181 -25.18 -18.41 7.07
CA LEU A 181 -23.79 -17.99 6.89
C LEU A 181 -23.69 -16.53 7.33
N PRO A 182 -22.78 -16.18 8.26
CA PRO A 182 -22.61 -14.78 8.62
C PRO A 182 -22.46 -14.02 7.30
N ALA A 183 -23.31 -13.01 7.11
CA ALA A 183 -23.37 -12.25 5.87
C ALA A 183 -21.94 -11.96 5.43
N PRO A 184 -21.60 -12.16 4.13
CA PRO A 184 -20.24 -12.03 3.65
C PRO A 184 -19.67 -10.74 4.23
N THR A 185 -18.57 -10.88 4.99
CA THR A 185 -17.84 -9.71 5.48
C THR A 185 -17.65 -8.82 4.28
N PRO A 186 -18.12 -7.56 4.30
CA PRO A 186 -18.14 -6.73 3.10
C PRO A 186 -16.72 -6.72 2.53
N GLU A 187 -16.57 -7.27 1.31
CA GLU A 187 -15.30 -7.28 0.61
C GLU A 187 -14.78 -5.84 0.65
N ILE A 188 -13.54 -5.65 1.09
CA ILE A 188 -12.87 -4.36 1.00
C ILE A 188 -12.71 -4.08 -0.51
N GLY A 189 -13.69 -3.40 -1.08
CA GLY A 189 -13.80 -3.13 -2.52
C GLY A 189 -15.04 -3.68 -3.24
N ALA A 190 -15.99 -4.35 -2.56
CA ALA A 190 -17.33 -4.48 -3.11
C ALA A 190 -18.01 -3.11 -2.99
N THR A 191 -18.27 -2.47 -4.13
CA THR A 191 -19.28 -1.41 -4.19
C THR A 191 -20.56 -1.98 -3.58
N PRO A 192 -21.12 -1.38 -2.53
CA PRO A 192 -22.32 -1.91 -1.89
C PRO A 192 -23.41 -2.04 -2.95
N ALA A 193 -23.87 -3.28 -3.17
CA ALA A 193 -25.09 -3.53 -3.92
C ALA A 193 -26.21 -2.69 -3.29
N ALA A 194 -26.73 -1.74 -4.06
CA ALA A 194 -27.99 -1.03 -3.84
C ALA A 194 -28.30 -0.72 -2.36
N GLY A 195 -27.37 0.02 -1.74
CA GLY A 195 -27.54 0.66 -0.44
C GLY A 195 -26.48 1.72 -0.20
N SER A 196 -25.72 2.09 -1.25
CA SER A 196 -24.92 3.30 -1.25
C SER A 196 -25.88 4.47 -1.08
N GLY A 197 -26.12 4.85 0.17
CA GLY A 197 -26.46 6.21 0.51
C GLY A 197 -25.39 7.04 -0.16
N GLU A 198 -25.73 7.52 -1.34
CA GLU A 198 -24.91 8.42 -2.11
C GLU A 198 -24.45 9.48 -1.11
N MET A 199 -23.13 9.68 -1.00
CA MET A 199 -22.56 10.59 0.01
C MET A 199 -22.83 12.03 -0.41
N THR A 200 -24.10 12.35 -0.54
CA THR A 200 -24.61 13.66 -0.87
C THR A 200 -24.43 14.54 0.36
N PRO A 201 -24.26 15.85 0.16
CA PRO A 201 -24.25 16.78 1.27
C PRO A 201 -25.51 16.68 2.15
N ALA A 202 -26.66 16.35 1.55
CA ALA A 202 -27.92 16.14 2.26
C ALA A 202 -27.87 14.91 3.16
N ALA A 203 -27.35 13.78 2.67
CA ALA A 203 -27.20 12.56 3.45
C ALA A 203 -26.23 12.72 4.63
N ILE A 204 -25.18 13.53 4.48
CA ILE A 204 -24.26 13.85 5.59
C ILE A 204 -24.94 14.76 6.62
N LYS A 205 -25.66 15.80 6.19
CA LYS A 205 -26.39 16.70 7.11
C LYS A 205 -27.50 15.98 7.88
N ALA A 206 -28.14 14.97 7.28
CA ALA A 206 -29.18 14.19 7.92
C ALA A 206 -28.65 13.03 8.78
N GLY A 207 -27.51 12.45 8.39
CA GLY A 207 -26.95 11.23 9.00
C GLY A 207 -25.83 11.46 10.02
N VAL A 208 -25.32 12.69 10.15
CA VAL A 208 -24.26 13.06 11.09
C VAL A 208 -24.69 14.28 11.91
N ALA A 209 -24.77 14.11 13.23
CA ALA A 209 -24.98 15.21 14.16
C ALA A 209 -23.63 15.78 14.60
N PHE A 210 -23.52 17.11 14.61
CA PHE A 210 -22.35 17.84 15.09
C PHE A 210 -22.73 18.64 16.33
N ALA A 211 -22.03 18.42 17.44
CA ALA A 211 -22.22 19.17 18.68
C ALA A 211 -20.92 19.90 19.07
N PRO A 212 -20.95 21.20 19.40
CA PRO A 212 -19.74 21.91 19.81
C PRO A 212 -19.20 21.34 21.13
N ARG A 213 -17.90 21.06 21.18
CA ARG A 213 -17.18 20.75 22.41
C ARG A 213 -16.59 22.04 22.95
N THR A 214 -17.00 22.40 24.17
CA THR A 214 -16.50 23.58 24.87
C THR A 214 -15.68 23.14 26.08
N GLU A 215 -14.44 23.60 26.16
CA GLU A 215 -13.57 23.45 27.33
C GLU A 215 -13.16 24.85 27.79
N GLU A 216 -13.28 25.12 29.10
CA GLU A 216 -12.91 26.41 29.70
C GLU A 216 -13.56 27.64 29.02
N GLY A 217 -14.77 27.47 28.49
CA GLY A 217 -15.51 28.54 27.80
C GLY A 217 -15.05 28.83 26.36
N ARG A 218 -14.13 28.04 25.80
CA ARG A 218 -13.74 28.09 24.37
C ARG A 218 -14.18 26.83 23.64
N VAL A 219 -14.57 26.98 22.37
CA VAL A 219 -14.88 25.85 21.50
C VAL A 219 -13.55 25.21 21.09
N THR A 220 -13.37 23.93 21.43
CA THR A 220 -12.15 23.17 21.12
C THR A 220 -12.33 22.17 19.97
N GLY A 221 -13.58 21.93 19.55
CA GLY A 221 -13.89 21.09 18.39
C GLY A 221 -15.36 20.78 18.23
N LEU A 222 -15.66 19.83 17.34
CA LEU A 222 -17.02 19.32 17.08
C LEU A 222 -17.09 17.82 17.36
N VAL A 223 -17.89 17.42 18.34
CA VAL A 223 -18.22 16.02 18.57
C VAL A 223 -19.14 15.53 17.46
N VAL A 224 -18.79 14.42 16.82
CA VAL A 224 -19.63 13.79 15.80
C VAL A 224 -20.37 12.58 16.35
N GLN A 225 -21.65 12.50 16.02
CA GLN A 225 -22.53 11.41 16.43
C GLN A 225 -23.33 10.91 15.23
N PRO A 226 -23.62 9.59 15.15
CA PRO A 226 -24.50 9.06 14.13
C PRO A 226 -25.93 9.56 14.36
N GLN A 227 -26.61 9.92 13.28
CA GLN A 227 -28.02 10.29 13.29
C GLN A 227 -28.78 9.41 12.28
N GLY A 228 -30.05 9.09 12.56
CA GLY A 228 -30.86 8.22 11.71
C GLY A 228 -30.32 6.78 11.66
N ASP A 229 -30.17 6.23 10.47
CA ASP A 229 -29.64 4.87 10.21
C ASP A 229 -28.10 4.78 10.33
N GLY A 230 -27.42 5.91 10.53
CA GLY A 230 -25.97 6.00 10.66
C GLY A 230 -25.21 5.53 9.41
N ALA A 231 -25.87 5.41 8.25
CA ALA A 231 -25.25 4.93 7.02
C ALA A 231 -24.18 5.92 6.53
N SER A 232 -24.52 7.21 6.44
CA SER A 232 -23.61 8.28 6.04
C SER A 232 -22.43 8.43 7.02
N PHE A 233 -22.69 8.25 8.32
CA PHE A 233 -21.69 8.33 9.38
C PHE A 233 -20.63 7.23 9.24
N ARG A 234 -21.06 5.98 9.05
CA ARG A 234 -20.15 4.84 8.83
C ARG A 234 -19.43 4.94 7.49
N ALA A 235 -20.13 5.35 6.44
CA ALA A 235 -19.55 5.52 5.11
C ALA A 235 -18.46 6.61 5.12
N ALA A 236 -18.58 7.64 5.96
CA ALA A 236 -17.58 8.68 6.14
C ALA A 236 -16.34 8.22 6.94
N GLY A 237 -16.33 7.00 7.48
CA GLY A 237 -15.23 6.47 8.30
C GLY A 237 -15.14 7.07 9.71
N LEU A 238 -16.19 7.78 10.14
CA LEU A 238 -16.30 8.37 11.47
C LEU A 238 -16.71 7.31 12.50
N ARG A 239 -16.31 7.53 13.76
CA ARG A 239 -16.70 6.69 14.90
C ARG A 239 -17.42 7.52 15.96
N PRO A 240 -18.41 6.95 16.69
CA PRO A 240 -19.14 7.71 17.69
C PRO A 240 -18.18 8.25 18.76
N GLY A 241 -18.27 9.54 19.06
CA GLY A 241 -17.40 10.20 20.04
C GLY A 241 -16.10 10.79 19.46
N ASP A 242 -15.89 10.64 18.16
CA ASP A 242 -14.86 11.37 17.42
C ASP A 242 -15.04 12.89 17.59
N VAL A 243 -13.95 13.64 17.77
CA VAL A 243 -13.96 15.10 17.90
C VAL A 243 -13.17 15.74 16.75
N VAL A 244 -13.85 16.47 15.88
CA VAL A 244 -13.21 17.20 14.78
C VAL A 244 -12.49 18.42 15.34
N ARG A 245 -11.16 18.46 15.18
CA ARG A 245 -10.29 19.57 15.57
C ARG A 245 -10.02 20.53 14.43
N SER A 246 -9.90 20.01 13.20
CA SER A 246 -9.65 20.84 12.01
C SER A 246 -10.37 20.32 10.78
N VAL A 247 -10.66 21.23 9.85
CA VAL A 247 -11.32 20.98 8.57
C VAL A 247 -10.51 21.66 7.48
N ASN A 248 -10.04 20.92 6.48
CA ASN A 248 -9.21 21.40 5.39
C ASN A 248 -7.99 22.20 5.89
N GLY A 249 -7.40 21.74 7.01
CA GLY A 249 -6.27 22.39 7.68
C GLY A 249 -6.62 23.64 8.50
N ARG A 250 -7.90 24.01 8.61
CA ARG A 250 -8.36 25.13 9.45
C ARG A 250 -8.85 24.61 10.79
N PRO A 251 -8.27 25.03 11.92
CA PRO A 251 -8.72 24.59 13.24
C PRO A 251 -10.09 25.17 13.57
N ILE A 252 -10.93 24.39 14.25
CA ILE A 252 -12.22 24.84 14.76
C ILE A 252 -11.99 25.39 16.17
N THR A 253 -12.08 26.71 16.32
CA THR A 253 -11.84 27.39 17.61
C THR A 253 -13.02 28.25 18.05
N SER A 254 -14.02 28.42 17.19
CA SER A 254 -15.18 29.28 17.39
C SER A 254 -16.45 28.70 16.79
N VAL A 255 -17.60 29.17 17.28
CA VAL A 255 -18.92 28.79 16.73
C VAL A 255 -19.09 29.24 15.26
N SER A 256 -18.43 30.34 14.87
CA SER A 256 -18.42 30.80 13.46
C SER A 256 -17.74 29.80 12.51
N ASP A 257 -16.70 29.12 12.97
CA ASP A 257 -16.00 28.09 12.17
C ASP A 257 -16.91 26.88 11.90
N VAL A 258 -17.78 26.56 12.85
CA VAL A 258 -18.78 25.49 12.73
C VAL A 258 -19.81 25.81 11.65
N ALA A 259 -20.31 27.06 11.63
CA ALA A 259 -21.22 27.51 10.58
C ALA A 259 -20.54 27.51 9.20
N ALA A 260 -19.26 27.90 9.13
CA ALA A 260 -18.47 27.87 7.90
C ALA A 260 -18.27 26.44 7.36
N LEU A 261 -18.11 25.44 8.22
CA LEU A 261 -18.07 24.02 7.83
C LEU A 261 -19.38 23.58 7.15
N GLY A 262 -20.52 23.96 7.73
CA GLY A 262 -21.86 23.67 7.18
C GLY A 262 -22.02 24.11 5.71
N ASN A 263 -21.40 25.25 5.37
CA ASN A 263 -21.42 25.85 4.03
C ASN A 263 -20.40 25.24 3.06
N GLN A 264 -19.40 24.52 3.56
CA GLN A 264 -18.39 23.82 2.74
C GLN A 264 -18.85 22.43 2.28
N LEU A 265 -19.95 21.92 2.83
CA LEU A 265 -20.62 20.69 2.39
C LEU A 265 -21.40 20.96 1.10
N VAL A 266 -20.70 21.02 -0.02
CA VAL A 266 -21.22 21.26 -1.39
C VAL A 266 -21.02 20.00 -2.23
N PRO A 267 -21.92 19.68 -3.19
CA PRO A 267 -21.75 18.49 -4.03
C PRO A 267 -20.41 18.50 -4.78
N GLY A 268 -19.73 17.35 -4.82
CA GLY A 268 -18.40 17.22 -5.42
C GLY A 268 -17.24 17.75 -4.58
N ALA A 269 -17.48 18.30 -3.37
CA ALA A 269 -16.41 18.77 -2.51
C ALA A 269 -15.66 17.61 -1.83
N ARG A 270 -14.35 17.79 -1.67
CA ARG A 270 -13.50 16.93 -0.84
C ARG A 270 -13.23 17.65 0.47
N ILE A 271 -13.56 17.00 1.58
CA ILE A 271 -13.38 17.56 2.92
C ILE A 271 -12.34 16.70 3.65
N ALA A 272 -11.22 17.29 4.03
CA ALA A 272 -10.25 16.68 4.93
C ALA A 272 -10.56 17.09 6.36
N LEU A 273 -10.63 16.15 7.28
CA LEU A 273 -10.92 16.36 8.70
C LEU A 273 -9.77 15.80 9.52
N GLU A 274 -9.36 16.50 10.57
CA GLU A 274 -8.54 15.92 11.62
C GLU A 274 -9.42 15.65 12.82
N VAL A 275 -9.45 14.38 13.21
CA VAL A 275 -10.39 13.87 14.20
C VAL A 275 -9.63 13.27 15.36
N GLU A 276 -9.92 13.73 16.57
CA GLU A 276 -9.44 13.11 17.81
C GLU A 276 -10.35 11.93 18.16
N ARG A 277 -9.75 10.75 18.21
CA ARG A 277 -10.38 9.47 18.54
C ARG A 277 -9.71 8.90 19.77
N GLY A 278 -10.36 9.07 20.93
CA GLY A 278 -9.74 8.75 22.21
C GLY A 278 -8.54 9.67 22.47
N ALA A 279 -7.32 9.12 22.48
CA ALA A 279 -6.09 9.88 22.70
C ALA A 279 -5.27 10.13 21.41
N SER A 280 -5.79 9.75 20.24
CA SER A 280 -5.06 9.82 18.97
C SER A 280 -5.76 10.75 17.97
N VAL A 281 -4.99 11.56 17.25
CA VAL A 281 -5.48 12.39 16.14
C VAL A 281 -5.33 11.63 14.83
N VAL A 282 -6.43 11.45 14.11
CA VAL A 282 -6.52 10.66 12.88
C VAL A 282 -7.06 11.53 11.74
N PRO A 283 -6.39 11.58 10.58
CA PRO A 283 -6.92 12.25 9.41
C PRO A 283 -8.03 11.40 8.75
N VAL A 284 -9.16 12.02 8.44
CA VAL A 284 -10.32 11.42 7.77
C VAL A 284 -10.67 12.26 6.56
N ALA A 285 -10.82 11.63 5.39
CA ALA A 285 -11.21 12.34 4.16
C ALA A 285 -12.59 11.89 3.69
N ILE A 286 -13.48 12.84 3.46
CA ILE A 286 -14.84 12.64 2.99
C ILE A 286 -14.96 13.20 1.57
N PHE A 287 -15.56 12.42 0.67
CA PHE A 287 -15.83 12.83 -0.70
C PHE A 287 -17.34 12.92 -0.89
N LEU A 288 -17.83 14.12 -1.22
CA LEU A 288 -19.25 14.33 -1.48
C LEU A 288 -19.55 14.04 -2.96
N SER A 289 -20.61 13.27 -3.22
CA SER A 289 -21.10 13.07 -4.59
C SER A 289 -21.62 14.38 -5.17
N LYS A 290 -21.67 14.47 -6.50
CA LYS A 290 -22.18 15.65 -7.23
C LYS A 290 -23.70 15.68 -7.26
#